data_AF-D2VBH0-F1
#
_entry.id   AF-D2VBH0-F1
#
_cell.length_a   1.000
_cell.length_b   1.000
_cell.length_c   1.000
_cell.angle_alpha   90.00
_cell.angle_beta   90.00
_cell.angle_gamma   90.00
#
_symmetry.space_group_name_H-M   'P 1'
#
loop_
_entity.id
_entity.type
_entity.pdbx_description
1 polymer ?
#
loop_
_entity_poly.entity_id
_entity_poly.type
_entity_poly.pdbx_seq_one_letter_code
_entity_poly.pdbx_strand_id
1 'polypeptide(L)'
;MDPLLVIDFLVEQNKKLWNEKIKFENTSEQKLKKLGRYKKALLQEQEEKEKYKNKCEDLEKDLKKNSSMREASTNSLSLSVEQLQSTVAQLQLKAQQSESERRKISLFAAKAKTKIKEVKLDHKNLKTDVKMVTNRFLDDFQSLSTQLQKQVSTHCELAEDQYYKLEQKFSNFMKDSEDQVRETAGYLLKVGKTVKSWKRRWFVFRRDLTFSYFKTVEDVKPLDTVDVSMEDSLDVSADISQGKPFAFKLVTTNRTYFLCATNEDEKRRWISVLRRWFEVNKSYLDK
;
A
#
# COMPACT_ATOMS: atom_id res chain seq x y z
N MET A 1 5.54 -3.03 -9.87
CA MET A 1 6.45 -2.87 -8.71
C MET A 1 5.65 -3.22 -7.47
N ASP A 2 6.21 -4.04 -6.59
CA ASP A 2 5.58 -4.41 -5.32
C ASP A 2 5.38 -3.15 -4.45
N PRO A 3 4.14 -2.78 -4.08
CA PRO A 3 3.86 -1.62 -3.25
C PRO A 3 4.61 -1.62 -1.91
N LEU A 4 4.91 -2.80 -1.36
CA LEU A 4 5.64 -2.93 -0.10
C LEU A 4 7.10 -2.49 -0.25
N LEU A 5 7.74 -2.79 -1.39
CA LEU A 5 9.12 -2.37 -1.66
C LEU A 5 9.26 -0.85 -1.83
N VAL A 6 8.21 -0.18 -2.32
CA VAL A 6 8.20 1.29 -2.45
C VAL A 6 8.03 1.95 -1.09
N ILE A 7 7.19 1.39 -0.22
CA ILE A 7 7.02 1.87 1.15
C ILE A 7 8.32 1.68 1.94
N ASP A 8 8.96 0.52 1.85
CA ASP A 8 10.23 0.24 2.51
C ASP A 8 11.34 1.19 2.05
N PHE A 9 11.41 1.47 0.75
CA PHE A 9 12.36 2.45 0.20
C PHE A 9 12.12 3.87 0.76
N LEU A 10 10.88 4.33 0.82
CA LEU A 10 10.53 5.66 1.32
C LEU A 10 10.78 5.79 2.83
N VAL A 11 10.51 4.74 3.61
CA VAL A 11 10.84 4.68 5.04
C VAL A 11 12.35 4.79 5.25
N GLU A 12 13.14 4.11 4.43
CA GLU A 12 14.60 4.13 4.51
C GLU A 12 15.19 5.50 4.13
N GLN A 13 14.62 6.18 3.12
CA GLN A 13 15.00 7.56 2.78
C GLN A 13 14.63 8.56 3.89
N ASN A 14 13.45 8.41 4.51
CA ASN A 14 13.04 9.27 5.63
C ASN A 14 13.95 9.10 6.87
N LYS A 15 14.36 7.88 7.18
CA LYS A 15 15.34 7.62 8.25
C LYS A 15 16.68 8.31 7.99
N LYS A 16 17.16 8.29 6.74
CA LYS A 16 18.40 9.00 6.34
C LYS A 16 18.29 10.51 6.56
N LEU A 17 17.21 11.12 6.08
CA LEU A 17 16.98 12.57 6.24
C LEU A 17 16.85 12.97 7.72
N TRP A 18 16.20 12.14 8.54
CA TRP A 18 16.07 12.40 9.98
C TRP A 18 17.42 12.33 10.71
N ASN A 19 18.26 11.34 10.36
CA ASN A 19 19.62 11.22 10.90
C ASN A 19 20.53 12.39 10.49
N GLU A 20 20.40 12.90 9.27
CA GLU A 20 21.11 14.10 8.81
C GLU A 20 20.65 15.36 9.55
N LYS A 21 19.34 15.51 9.77
CA LYS A 21 18.78 16.59 10.57
C LYS A 21 19.32 16.59 12.00
N ILE A 22 19.36 15.43 12.66
CA ILE A 22 19.93 15.28 14.02
C ILE A 22 21.42 15.63 14.04
N LYS A 23 22.20 15.17 13.05
CA LYS A 23 23.62 15.54 12.93
C LYS A 23 23.80 17.05 12.79
N PHE A 24 22.96 17.71 12.00
CA PHE A 24 23.00 19.16 11.81
C PHE A 24 22.62 19.93 13.09
N GLU A 25 21.56 19.50 13.78
CA GLU A 25 21.11 20.10 15.05
C GLU A 25 22.17 19.95 16.15
N ASN A 26 22.74 18.74 16.31
CA ASN A 26 23.83 18.48 17.26
C ASN A 26 25.09 19.33 16.98
N THR A 27 25.46 19.49 15.70
CA THR A 27 26.60 20.33 15.30
C THR A 27 26.35 21.82 15.60
N SER A 28 25.10 22.27 15.41
CA SER A 28 24.68 23.65 15.70
C SER A 28 24.69 23.94 17.20
N GLU A 29 24.23 22.98 18.02
CA GLU A 29 24.25 23.09 19.47
C GLU A 29 25.69 23.09 20.03
N GLN A 30 26.59 22.28 19.47
CA GLN A 30 28.02 22.30 19.82
C GLN A 30 28.68 23.65 19.49
N LYS A 31 28.35 24.25 18.33
CA LYS A 31 28.84 25.58 17.93
C LYS A 31 28.31 26.67 18.88
N LEU A 32 27.05 26.59 19.31
CA LEU A 32 26.46 27.50 20.30
C LEU A 32 27.12 27.37 21.70
N LYS A 33 27.37 26.14 22.16
CA LYS A 33 28.11 25.88 23.42
C LYS A 33 29.52 26.47 23.37
N LYS A 34 30.22 26.33 22.24
CA LYS A 34 31.55 26.93 22.04
C LYS A 34 31.50 28.46 22.06
N LEU A 35 30.49 29.06 21.41
CA LEU A 35 30.28 30.51 21.42
C LEU A 35 29.97 31.05 22.84
N GLY A 36 29.20 30.30 23.63
CA GLY A 36 28.93 30.61 25.04
C GLY A 36 30.19 30.61 25.91
N ARG A 37 31.10 29.65 25.70
CA ARG A 37 32.41 29.62 26.38
C ARG A 37 33.27 30.83 26.03
N TYR A 38 33.34 31.21 24.75
CA TYR A 38 34.08 32.41 24.33
C TYR A 38 33.47 33.70 24.92
N LYS A 39 32.14 33.82 24.96
CA LYS A 39 31.47 34.97 25.58
C LYS A 39 31.78 35.08 27.07
N LYS A 40 31.83 33.94 27.79
CA LYS A 40 32.17 33.90 29.22
C LYS A 40 33.63 34.27 29.48
N ALA A 41 34.56 33.77 28.66
CA ALA A 41 35.97 34.12 28.75
C ALA A 41 36.22 35.62 28.50
N LEU A 42 35.53 36.20 27.52
CA LEU A 42 35.63 37.64 27.21
C LEU A 42 35.14 38.52 28.37
N LEU A 43 34.07 38.12 29.06
CA LEU A 43 33.55 38.87 30.20
C LEU A 43 34.51 38.83 31.39
N GLN A 44 35.12 37.66 31.65
CA GLN A 44 36.13 37.50 32.70
C GLN A 44 37.37 38.36 32.45
N GLU A 45 37.83 38.43 31.20
CA GLU A 45 38.96 39.30 30.81
C GLU A 45 38.63 40.79 31.01
N GLN A 46 37.37 41.20 30.78
CA GLN A 46 36.92 42.58 31.05
C GLN A 46 36.90 42.89 32.54
N GLU A 47 36.43 41.96 33.39
CA GLU A 47 36.43 42.09 34.85
C GLU A 47 37.85 42.19 35.41
N GLU A 48 38.77 41.34 34.94
CA GLU A 48 40.18 41.40 35.34
C GLU A 48 40.82 42.73 34.93
N LYS A 49 40.53 43.23 33.73
CA LYS A 49 41.04 44.52 33.26
C LYS A 49 40.54 45.68 34.14
N GLU A 50 39.27 45.69 34.51
CA GLU A 50 38.74 46.75 35.40
C GLU A 50 39.37 46.64 36.80
N LYS A 51 39.63 45.42 37.29
CA LYS A 51 40.37 45.20 38.54
C LYS A 51 41.79 45.76 38.49
N TYR A 52 42.52 45.55 37.37
CA TYR A 52 43.86 46.12 37.20
C TYR A 52 43.85 47.63 37.05
N LYS A 53 42.83 48.19 36.39
CA LYS A 53 42.64 49.64 36.28
C LYS A 53 42.43 50.28 37.65
N ASN A 54 41.51 49.73 38.46
CA ASN A 54 41.28 50.20 39.83
C ASN A 54 42.55 50.09 40.69
N LYS A 55 43.31 48.99 40.55
CA LYS A 55 44.59 48.83 41.25
C LYS A 55 45.64 49.86 40.81
N CYS A 56 45.66 50.28 39.56
CA CYS A 56 46.53 51.36 39.10
C CYS A 56 46.10 52.71 39.69
N GLU A 57 44.80 53.01 39.71
CA GLU A 57 44.28 54.24 40.31
C GLU A 57 44.58 54.33 41.82
N ASP A 58 44.52 53.21 42.54
CA ASP A 58 44.90 53.14 43.96
C ASP A 58 46.41 53.32 44.15
N LEU A 59 47.23 52.68 43.32
CA LEU A 59 48.69 52.87 43.33
C LEU A 59 49.08 54.31 43.00
N GLU A 60 48.39 54.98 42.09
CA GLU A 60 48.62 56.40 41.77
C GLU A 60 48.26 57.31 42.95
N LYS A 61 47.17 57.01 43.67
CA LYS A 61 46.81 57.71 44.92
C LYS A 61 47.86 57.50 46.01
N ASP A 62 48.35 56.27 46.17
CA ASP A 62 49.43 55.95 47.12
C ASP A 62 50.74 56.64 46.75
N LEU A 63 51.07 56.73 45.46
CA LEU A 63 52.24 57.46 44.96
C LEU A 63 52.14 58.96 45.26
N LYS A 64 50.95 59.55 45.08
CA LYS A 64 50.67 60.94 45.49
C LYS A 64 50.84 61.13 47.00
N LYS A 65 50.36 60.19 47.81
CA LYS A 65 50.47 60.22 49.28
C LYS A 65 51.91 60.02 49.77
N ASN A 66 52.70 59.20 49.07
CA ASN A 66 54.12 59.01 49.34
C ASN A 66 54.97 60.20 48.87
N SER A 67 54.56 60.89 47.80
CA SER A 67 55.24 62.10 47.33
C SER A 67 55.16 63.26 48.34
N SER A 68 54.07 63.34 49.11
CA SER A 68 53.96 64.25 50.26
C SER A 68 54.81 63.85 51.48
N MET A 69 55.40 62.65 51.52
CA MET A 69 56.28 62.20 52.62
C MET A 69 57.77 62.20 52.27
N ARG A 70 58.16 62.43 51.00
CA ARG A 70 59.55 62.31 50.53
C ARG A 70 60.18 63.64 50.13
N GLU A 71 60.08 64.64 51.00
CA GLU A 71 60.94 65.84 50.98
C GLU A 71 62.27 65.63 51.74
N ALA A 72 62.72 64.38 51.90
CA ALA A 72 64.04 64.08 52.47
C ALA A 72 64.75 62.96 51.68
N SER A 73 65.95 63.26 51.18
CA SER A 73 66.98 62.35 50.62
C SER A 73 67.06 62.26 49.08
N THR A 74 67.80 63.20 48.48
CA THR A 74 67.80 63.59 47.06
C THR A 74 68.71 62.83 46.09
N ASN A 75 69.54 61.86 46.50
CA ASN A 75 70.48 61.17 45.57
C ASN A 75 70.09 59.74 45.16
N SER A 76 68.99 59.17 45.68
CA SER A 76 68.39 57.91 45.18
C SER A 76 67.33 58.15 44.09
N LEU A 77 66.92 59.41 43.91
CA LEU A 77 65.76 59.84 43.12
C LEU A 77 66.01 59.91 41.61
N SER A 78 67.23 60.17 41.13
CA SER A 78 67.49 60.28 39.68
C SER A 78 67.40 58.93 38.96
N LEU A 79 68.02 57.88 39.52
CA LEU A 79 67.91 56.49 39.06
C LEU A 79 66.46 55.99 39.09
N SER A 80 65.67 56.42 40.08
CA SER A 80 64.26 56.04 40.20
C SER A 80 63.37 56.76 39.17
N VAL A 81 63.67 58.01 38.82
CA VAL A 81 62.94 58.77 37.78
C VAL A 81 63.17 58.17 36.40
N GLU A 82 64.41 57.78 36.05
CA GLU A 82 64.70 57.12 34.77
C GLU A 82 64.02 55.74 34.67
N GLN A 83 64.00 54.96 35.76
CA GLN A 83 63.28 53.68 35.82
C GLN A 83 61.77 53.85 35.65
N LEU A 84 61.18 54.91 36.20
CA LEU A 84 59.78 55.24 36.02
C LEU A 84 59.48 55.67 34.58
N GLN A 85 60.31 56.52 33.98
CA GLN A 85 60.15 56.92 32.57
C GLN A 85 60.24 55.73 31.61
N SER A 86 61.18 54.81 31.83
CA SER A 86 61.31 53.56 31.07
C SER A 86 60.06 52.68 31.21
N THR A 87 59.53 52.55 32.43
CA THR A 87 58.31 51.78 32.71
C THR A 87 57.08 52.38 32.02
N VAL A 88 56.94 53.72 32.05
CA VAL A 88 55.86 54.44 31.37
C VAL A 88 55.94 54.21 29.85
N ALA A 89 57.12 54.28 29.25
CA ALA A 89 57.30 54.00 27.82
C ALA A 89 56.92 52.55 27.45
N GLN A 90 57.31 51.57 28.28
CA GLN A 90 56.93 50.16 28.08
C GLN A 90 55.41 49.96 28.20
N LEU A 91 54.75 50.62 29.16
CA LEU A 91 53.30 50.55 29.33
C LEU A 91 52.55 51.21 28.16
N GLN A 92 53.05 52.33 27.64
CA GLN A 92 52.49 52.99 26.45
C GLN A 92 52.58 52.09 25.21
N LEU A 93 53.72 51.41 25.00
CA LEU A 93 53.87 50.46 23.90
C LEU A 93 52.91 49.27 24.03
N LYS A 94 52.79 48.69 25.25
CA LYS A 94 51.83 47.61 25.52
C LYS A 94 50.39 48.07 25.31
N ALA A 95 50.05 49.31 25.67
CA ALA A 95 48.73 49.88 25.45
C ALA A 95 48.42 50.02 23.95
N GLN A 96 49.37 50.51 23.15
CA GLN A 96 49.24 50.59 21.68
C GLN A 96 49.08 49.21 21.04
N GLN A 97 49.88 48.22 21.45
CA GLN A 97 49.75 46.83 20.98
C GLN A 97 48.38 46.23 21.33
N SER A 98 47.92 46.43 22.56
CA SER A 98 46.60 46.00 23.02
C SER A 98 45.47 46.65 22.22
N GLU A 99 45.63 47.93 21.84
CA GLU A 99 44.65 48.62 21.00
C GLU A 99 44.64 48.10 19.55
N SER A 100 45.80 47.80 18.99
CA SER A 100 45.93 47.15 17.67
C SER A 100 45.24 45.79 17.64
N GLU A 101 45.45 44.94 18.65
CA GLU A 101 44.76 43.64 18.75
C GLU A 101 43.25 43.80 18.96
N ARG A 102 42.80 44.78 19.76
CA ARG A 102 41.38 45.10 19.88
C ARG A 102 40.74 45.45 18.53
N ARG A 103 41.44 46.22 17.69
CA ARG A 103 40.96 46.58 16.33
C ARG A 103 40.84 45.32 15.46
N LYS A 104 41.80 44.40 15.51
CA LYS A 104 41.74 43.12 14.77
C LYS A 104 40.59 42.23 15.22
N ILE A 105 40.39 42.07 16.53
CA ILE A 105 39.28 41.29 17.10
C ILE A 105 37.93 41.90 16.71
N SER A 106 37.82 43.23 16.78
CA SER A 106 36.61 43.95 16.36
C SER A 106 36.27 43.70 14.89
N LEU A 107 37.27 43.76 14.00
CA LEU A 107 37.10 43.45 12.58
C LEU A 107 36.65 42.00 12.36
N PHE A 108 37.26 41.04 13.06
CA PHE A 108 36.88 39.64 12.97
C PHE A 108 35.44 39.41 13.46
N ALA A 109 35.06 40.05 14.57
CA ALA A 109 33.70 40.00 15.09
C ALA A 109 32.69 40.61 14.11
N ALA A 110 33.03 41.70 13.41
CA ALA A 110 32.20 42.29 12.37
C ALA A 110 32.00 41.31 11.20
N LYS A 111 33.08 40.69 10.70
CA LYS A 111 33.02 39.66 9.63
C LYS A 111 32.21 38.42 10.06
N ALA A 112 32.34 37.98 11.30
CA ALA A 112 31.55 36.87 11.82
C ALA A 112 30.05 37.24 11.87
N LYS A 113 29.71 38.47 12.29
CA LYS A 113 28.32 38.96 12.31
C LYS A 113 27.70 39.00 10.91
N THR A 114 28.44 39.45 9.89
CA THR A 114 27.93 39.45 8.51
C THR A 114 27.69 38.02 8.01
N LYS A 115 28.63 37.10 8.25
CA LYS A 115 28.46 35.69 7.88
C LYS A 115 27.27 35.03 8.57
N ILE A 116 27.03 35.34 9.84
CA ILE A 116 25.84 34.86 10.57
C ILE A 116 24.55 35.39 9.94
N LYS A 117 24.53 36.65 9.48
CA LYS A 117 23.36 37.22 8.79
C LYS A 117 23.09 36.52 7.46
N GLU A 118 24.13 36.26 6.67
CA GLU A 118 24.04 35.51 5.40
C GLU A 118 23.45 34.11 5.64
N VAL A 119 24.03 33.33 6.56
CA VAL A 119 23.57 31.97 6.86
C VAL A 119 22.12 31.96 7.36
N LYS A 120 21.70 32.98 8.12
CA LYS A 120 20.29 33.11 8.55
C LYS A 120 19.35 33.37 7.37
N LEU A 121 19.78 34.16 6.40
CA LEU A 121 19.01 34.42 5.19
C LEU A 121 18.89 33.14 4.34
N ASP A 122 20.01 32.45 4.14
CA ASP A 122 20.05 31.17 3.40
C ASP A 122 19.15 30.13 4.05
N HIS A 123 19.18 30.00 5.38
CA HIS A 123 18.30 29.09 6.11
C HIS A 123 16.81 29.46 5.94
N LYS A 124 16.48 30.76 5.92
CA LYS A 124 15.10 31.22 5.69
C LYS A 124 14.64 30.87 4.27
N ASN A 125 15.49 31.09 3.26
CA ASN A 125 15.19 30.76 1.88
C ASN A 125 15.01 29.25 1.70
N LEU A 126 15.97 28.45 2.20
CA LEU A 126 15.90 26.99 2.16
C LEU A 126 14.64 26.46 2.84
N LYS A 127 14.22 27.03 3.97
CA LYS A 127 12.98 26.66 4.65
C LYS A 127 11.75 26.92 3.77
N THR A 128 11.73 28.02 3.03
CA THR A 128 10.66 28.32 2.08
C THR A 128 10.68 27.35 0.90
N ASP A 129 11.86 27.05 0.34
CA ASP A 129 12.00 26.13 -0.78
C ASP A 129 11.55 24.71 -0.41
N VAL A 130 11.98 24.21 0.75
CA VAL A 130 11.52 22.92 1.29
C VAL A 130 10.01 22.92 1.43
N LYS A 131 9.41 23.97 2.00
CA LYS A 131 7.95 24.07 2.13
C LYS A 131 7.24 24.04 0.78
N MET A 132 7.78 24.75 -0.22
CA MET A 132 7.24 24.77 -1.57
C MET A 132 7.29 23.38 -2.22
N VAL A 133 8.43 22.69 -2.14
CA VAL A 133 8.61 21.34 -2.68
C VAL A 133 7.69 20.34 -1.97
N THR A 134 7.57 20.41 -0.64
CA THR A 134 6.65 19.54 0.12
C THR A 134 5.20 19.75 -0.29
N ASN A 135 4.75 21.01 -0.43
CA ASN A 135 3.39 21.29 -0.85
C ASN A 135 3.13 20.78 -2.28
N ARG A 136 4.06 21.04 -3.20
CA ARG A 136 3.94 20.54 -4.58
C ARG A 136 3.84 19.01 -4.63
N PHE A 137 4.68 18.31 -3.88
CA PHE A 137 4.61 16.85 -3.78
C PHE A 137 3.25 16.39 -3.23
N LEU A 138 2.73 17.08 -2.20
CA LEU A 138 1.43 16.74 -1.61
C LEU A 138 0.29 16.92 -2.62
N ASP A 139 0.32 18.02 -3.39
CA ASP A 139 -0.67 18.31 -4.42
C ASP A 139 -0.61 17.26 -5.55
N ASP A 140 0.59 16.93 -6.04
CA ASP A 140 0.81 15.90 -7.06
C ASP A 140 0.33 14.53 -6.57
N PHE A 141 0.63 14.18 -5.32
CA PHE A 141 0.18 12.94 -4.69
C PHE A 141 -1.34 12.86 -4.56
N GLN A 142 -1.99 13.94 -4.11
CA GLN A 142 -3.44 14.01 -4.01
C GLN A 142 -4.11 13.87 -5.37
N SER A 143 -3.59 14.57 -6.39
CA SER A 143 -4.09 14.45 -7.77
C SER A 143 -3.99 13.01 -8.28
N LEU A 144 -2.84 12.37 -8.11
CA LEU A 144 -2.64 10.98 -8.52
C LEU A 144 -3.57 10.03 -7.77
N SER A 145 -3.75 10.23 -6.46
CA SER A 145 -4.65 9.43 -5.63
C SER A 145 -6.09 9.53 -6.10
N THR A 146 -6.59 10.74 -6.39
CA THR A 146 -7.94 10.94 -6.92
C THR A 146 -8.10 10.30 -8.30
N GLN A 147 -7.09 10.41 -9.17
CA GLN A 147 -7.14 9.77 -10.49
C GLN A 147 -7.22 8.25 -10.38
N LEU A 148 -6.43 7.65 -9.49
CA LEU A 148 -6.44 6.21 -9.25
C LEU A 148 -7.79 5.75 -8.67
N GLN A 149 -8.34 6.47 -7.68
CA GLN A 149 -9.65 6.18 -7.12
C GLN A 149 -10.75 6.19 -8.19
N LYS A 150 -10.72 7.19 -9.08
CA LYS A 150 -11.67 7.28 -10.20
C LYS A 150 -11.54 6.07 -11.14
N GLN A 151 -10.31 5.68 -11.51
CA GLN A 151 -10.08 4.51 -12.36
C GLN A 151 -10.59 3.22 -11.72
N VAL A 152 -10.34 3.03 -10.42
CA VAL A 152 -10.82 1.85 -9.68
C VAL A 152 -12.35 1.80 -9.67
N SER A 153 -13.03 2.91 -9.37
CA SER A 153 -14.50 2.98 -9.38
C SER A 153 -15.07 2.57 -10.74
N THR A 154 -14.53 3.14 -11.82
CA THR A 154 -14.98 2.80 -13.19
C THR A 154 -14.73 1.33 -13.52
N HIS A 155 -13.59 0.77 -13.14
CA HIS A 155 -13.33 -0.65 -13.36
C HIS A 155 -14.24 -1.57 -12.54
N CYS A 156 -14.56 -1.21 -11.29
CA CYS A 156 -15.53 -1.93 -10.46
C CYS A 156 -16.93 -1.90 -11.08
N GLU A 157 -17.42 -0.73 -11.49
CA GLU A 157 -18.73 -0.58 -12.14
C GLU A 157 -18.83 -1.41 -13.44
N LEU A 158 -17.77 -1.41 -14.25
CA LEU A 158 -17.71 -2.24 -15.47
C LEU A 158 -17.70 -3.74 -15.15
N ALA A 159 -17.02 -4.16 -14.09
CA ALA A 159 -16.99 -5.56 -13.67
C ALA A 159 -18.36 -6.00 -13.11
N GLU A 160 -19.04 -5.15 -12.35
CA GLU A 160 -20.40 -5.38 -11.85
C GLU A 160 -21.40 -5.50 -12.99
N ASP A 161 -21.34 -4.62 -13.99
CA ASP A 161 -22.19 -4.70 -15.19
C ASP A 161 -21.92 -5.99 -16.00
N GLN A 162 -20.66 -6.38 -16.14
CA GLN A 162 -20.30 -7.66 -16.78
C GLN A 162 -20.84 -8.87 -16.00
N TYR A 163 -20.73 -8.85 -14.67
CA TYR A 163 -21.26 -9.90 -13.81
C TYR A 163 -22.79 -9.98 -13.92
N TYR A 164 -23.49 -8.84 -13.84
CA TYR A 164 -24.94 -8.78 -13.98
C TYR A 164 -25.41 -9.29 -15.35
N LYS A 165 -24.70 -8.94 -16.43
CA LYS A 165 -24.97 -9.49 -17.77
C LYS A 165 -24.74 -10.99 -17.84
N LEU A 166 -23.71 -11.51 -17.17
CA LEU A 166 -23.44 -12.94 -17.11
C LEU A 166 -24.49 -13.67 -16.30
N GLU A 167 -24.93 -13.12 -15.16
CA GLU A 167 -26.03 -13.64 -14.36
C GLU A 167 -27.34 -13.65 -15.13
N GLN A 168 -27.68 -12.58 -15.85
CA GLN A 168 -28.85 -12.57 -16.71
C GLN A 168 -28.74 -13.62 -17.82
N LYS A 169 -27.57 -13.75 -18.45
CA LYS A 169 -27.36 -14.77 -19.48
C LYS A 169 -27.46 -16.19 -18.92
N PHE A 170 -26.94 -16.42 -17.71
CA PHE A 170 -27.04 -17.70 -17.02
C PHE A 170 -28.48 -17.97 -16.58
N SER A 171 -29.20 -16.98 -16.05
CA SER A 171 -30.61 -17.08 -15.68
C SER A 171 -31.48 -17.36 -16.91
N ASN A 172 -31.25 -16.67 -18.02
CA ASN A 172 -31.95 -16.93 -19.28
C ASN A 172 -31.61 -18.32 -19.84
N PHE A 173 -30.34 -18.73 -19.79
CA PHE A 173 -29.93 -20.09 -20.16
C PHE A 173 -30.60 -21.16 -19.28
N MET A 174 -30.67 -20.92 -17.97
CA MET A 174 -31.35 -21.80 -17.03
C MET A 174 -32.86 -21.80 -17.28
N LYS A 175 -33.47 -20.67 -17.63
CA LYS A 175 -34.90 -20.55 -17.95
C LYS A 175 -35.26 -21.21 -19.27
N ASP A 176 -34.42 -21.07 -20.29
CA ASP A 176 -34.51 -21.79 -21.57
C ASP A 176 -34.32 -23.31 -21.35
N SER A 177 -33.48 -23.69 -20.40
CA SER A 177 -33.36 -25.07 -19.94
C SER A 177 -34.59 -25.51 -19.15
N GLU A 178 -35.17 -24.67 -18.30
CA GLU A 178 -36.29 -24.99 -17.41
C GLU A 178 -37.61 -25.15 -18.18
N ASP A 179 -37.81 -24.40 -19.27
CA ASP A 179 -38.90 -24.62 -20.22
C ASP A 179 -38.71 -25.89 -21.07
N GLN A 180 -37.48 -26.41 -21.21
CA GLN A 180 -37.19 -27.75 -21.77
C GLN A 180 -37.12 -28.88 -20.73
N VAL A 181 -36.92 -28.56 -19.43
CA VAL A 181 -36.85 -29.49 -18.29
C VAL A 181 -38.18 -29.45 -17.51
N ARG A 182 -39.28 -29.67 -18.22
CA ARG A 182 -40.39 -30.42 -17.60
C ARG A 182 -39.91 -31.86 -17.51
N GLU A 183 -40.06 -32.48 -16.33
CA GLU A 183 -40.03 -33.94 -16.20
C GLU A 183 -40.78 -34.51 -17.40
N THR A 184 -40.07 -35.21 -18.29
CA THR A 184 -40.73 -35.72 -19.49
C THR A 184 -41.47 -36.95 -19.03
N ALA A 185 -42.79 -36.83 -18.93
CA ALA A 185 -43.66 -37.87 -18.45
C ALA A 185 -44.74 -38.16 -19.49
N GLY A 186 -45.07 -39.44 -19.66
CA GLY A 186 -45.99 -39.86 -20.72
C GLY A 186 -46.19 -41.35 -20.76
N TYR A 187 -47.30 -41.78 -21.36
CA TYR A 187 -47.53 -43.20 -21.59
C TYR A 187 -46.74 -43.69 -22.80
N LEU A 188 -45.98 -44.76 -22.60
CA LEU A 188 -45.37 -45.53 -23.68
C LEU A 188 -45.86 -46.98 -23.63
N LEU A 189 -45.90 -47.62 -24.78
CA LEU A 189 -45.96 -49.06 -24.87
C LEU A 189 -44.55 -49.61 -24.75
N LYS A 190 -44.36 -50.67 -23.95
CA LYS A 190 -43.07 -51.36 -23.81
C LYS A 190 -43.19 -52.86 -23.97
N VAL A 191 -42.18 -53.50 -24.52
CA VAL A 191 -42.12 -54.98 -24.58
C VAL A 191 -41.69 -55.55 -23.23
N GLY A 192 -42.43 -56.55 -22.72
CA GLY A 192 -42.12 -57.22 -21.45
C GLY A 192 -40.72 -57.85 -21.39
N LYS A 193 -40.16 -58.02 -20.18
CA LYS A 193 -38.82 -58.62 -20.00
C LYS A 193 -38.84 -60.10 -20.36
N THR A 194 -39.69 -60.86 -19.66
CA THR A 194 -39.87 -62.31 -19.81
C THR A 194 -40.84 -62.63 -20.94
N VAL A 195 -42.09 -62.17 -20.84
CA VAL A 195 -43.10 -62.37 -21.88
C VAL A 195 -43.04 -61.19 -22.84
N LYS A 196 -42.69 -61.45 -24.11
CA LYS A 196 -42.54 -60.44 -25.17
C LYS A 196 -43.89 -59.92 -25.68
N SER A 197 -44.65 -59.30 -24.77
CA SER A 197 -45.92 -58.62 -25.07
C SER A 197 -45.80 -57.13 -24.80
N TRP A 198 -46.56 -56.32 -25.55
CA TRP A 198 -46.63 -54.89 -25.35
C TRP A 198 -47.47 -54.55 -24.11
N LYS A 199 -46.95 -53.66 -23.26
CA LYS A 199 -47.63 -53.17 -22.05
C LYS A 199 -47.58 -51.65 -22.02
N ARG A 200 -48.72 -51.00 -21.80
CA ARG A 200 -48.79 -49.55 -21.54
C ARG A 200 -48.30 -49.25 -20.13
N ARG A 201 -47.35 -48.33 -19.99
CA ARG A 201 -46.76 -47.90 -18.72
C ARG A 201 -46.55 -46.39 -18.74
N TRP A 202 -46.67 -45.78 -17.56
CA TRP A 202 -46.37 -44.37 -17.37
C TRP A 202 -44.86 -44.23 -17.18
N PHE A 203 -44.19 -43.57 -18.11
CA PHE A 203 -42.76 -43.30 -18.03
C PHE A 203 -42.53 -41.89 -17.52
N VAL A 204 -41.47 -41.72 -16.75
CA VAL A 204 -41.01 -40.44 -16.25
C VAL A 204 -39.49 -40.38 -16.42
N PHE A 205 -39.00 -39.33 -17.06
CA PHE A 205 -37.59 -38.97 -17.07
C PHE A 205 -37.39 -37.74 -16.20
N ARG A 206 -36.63 -37.89 -15.12
CA ARG A 206 -36.44 -36.89 -14.06
C ARG A 206 -35.11 -36.17 -14.18
N ARG A 207 -34.97 -35.09 -13.40
CA ARG A 207 -33.77 -34.25 -13.34
C ARG A 207 -32.54 -34.98 -12.77
N ASP A 208 -32.76 -35.97 -11.92
CA ASP A 208 -31.73 -36.86 -11.39
C ASP A 208 -31.26 -37.92 -12.41
N LEU A 209 -31.63 -37.76 -13.69
CA LEU A 209 -31.26 -38.65 -14.79
C LEU A 209 -31.82 -40.06 -14.66
N THR A 210 -32.85 -40.24 -13.81
CA THR A 210 -33.56 -41.50 -13.71
C THR A 210 -34.68 -41.59 -14.75
N PHE A 211 -34.64 -42.68 -15.53
CA PHE A 211 -35.71 -43.08 -16.43
C PHE A 211 -36.50 -44.23 -15.82
N SER A 212 -37.64 -43.90 -15.22
CA SER A 212 -38.48 -44.85 -14.49
C SER A 212 -39.80 -45.11 -15.21
N TYR A 213 -40.41 -46.27 -14.94
CA TYR A 213 -41.80 -46.49 -15.33
C TYR A 213 -42.65 -47.15 -14.25
N PHE A 214 -43.92 -46.80 -14.28
CA PHE A 214 -44.96 -47.14 -13.31
C PHE A 214 -46.11 -47.87 -14.01
N LYS A 215 -46.92 -48.62 -13.26
CA LYS A 215 -48.07 -49.32 -13.85
C LYS A 215 -49.13 -48.27 -14.27
N THR A 216 -49.38 -47.28 -13.43
CA THR A 216 -50.23 -46.11 -13.69
C THR A 216 -49.58 -44.81 -13.19
N VAL A 217 -50.25 -43.66 -13.35
CA VAL A 217 -49.70 -42.34 -12.94
C VAL A 217 -49.72 -42.18 -11.42
N GLU A 218 -50.64 -42.88 -10.75
CA GLU A 218 -50.91 -42.78 -9.32
C GLU A 218 -49.98 -43.66 -8.46
N ASP A 219 -49.22 -44.57 -9.09
CA ASP A 219 -48.31 -45.44 -8.36
C ASP A 219 -47.08 -44.67 -7.85
N VAL A 220 -46.77 -44.85 -6.57
CA VAL A 220 -45.59 -44.21 -5.94
C VAL A 220 -44.29 -44.94 -6.25
N LYS A 221 -44.33 -46.28 -6.35
CA LYS A 221 -43.14 -47.11 -6.53
C LYS A 221 -42.93 -47.46 -8.00
N PRO A 222 -41.76 -47.17 -8.59
CA PRO A 222 -41.47 -47.57 -9.97
C PRO A 222 -41.37 -49.09 -10.07
N LEU A 223 -41.80 -49.63 -11.21
CA LEU A 223 -41.61 -51.04 -11.54
C LEU A 223 -40.16 -51.35 -11.89
N ASP A 224 -39.46 -50.36 -12.45
CA ASP A 224 -38.08 -50.43 -12.88
C ASP A 224 -37.57 -48.99 -13.06
N THR A 225 -36.27 -48.79 -12.85
CA THR A 225 -35.59 -47.51 -13.03
C THR A 225 -34.26 -47.76 -13.70
N VAL A 226 -34.02 -47.05 -14.79
CA VAL A 226 -32.70 -46.95 -15.43
C VAL A 226 -32.07 -45.66 -14.95
N ASP A 227 -30.95 -45.76 -14.26
CA ASP A 227 -30.12 -44.59 -13.95
C ASP A 227 -29.22 -44.32 -15.16
N VAL A 228 -29.57 -43.30 -15.96
CA VAL A 228 -28.84 -42.95 -17.20
C VAL A 228 -27.45 -42.43 -16.88
N SER A 229 -27.19 -41.92 -15.67
CA SER A 229 -25.88 -41.40 -15.26
C SER A 229 -24.84 -42.49 -15.04
N MET A 230 -25.28 -43.72 -14.72
CA MET A 230 -24.43 -44.86 -14.38
C MET A 230 -24.23 -45.82 -15.56
N GLU A 231 -24.62 -45.42 -16.77
CA GLU A 231 -24.66 -46.29 -17.94
C GLU A 231 -23.44 -46.06 -18.85
N ASP A 232 -22.58 -47.05 -19.00
CA ASP A 232 -21.34 -46.92 -19.80
C ASP A 232 -21.60 -46.82 -21.32
N SER A 233 -22.68 -47.45 -21.80
CA SER A 233 -22.95 -47.62 -23.23
C SER A 233 -24.44 -47.51 -23.58
N LEU A 234 -25.06 -46.39 -23.23
CA LEU A 234 -26.46 -46.13 -23.57
C LEU A 234 -26.61 -45.70 -25.04
N ASP A 235 -27.52 -46.34 -25.77
CA ASP A 235 -27.97 -45.89 -27.10
C ASP A 235 -29.48 -45.76 -27.12
N VAL A 236 -29.97 -44.73 -27.80
CA VAL A 236 -31.39 -44.54 -28.06
C VAL A 236 -31.56 -44.34 -29.55
N SER A 237 -32.38 -45.13 -30.22
CA SER A 237 -32.53 -45.04 -31.67
C SER A 237 -33.93 -45.47 -32.13
N ALA A 238 -34.40 -44.90 -33.24
CA ALA A 238 -35.64 -45.33 -33.86
C ALA A 238 -35.50 -46.79 -34.30
N ASP A 239 -36.53 -47.59 -34.04
CA ASP A 239 -36.50 -49.03 -34.30
C ASP A 239 -37.91 -49.55 -34.58
N ILE A 240 -38.15 -49.87 -35.85
CA ILE A 240 -39.43 -50.41 -36.35
C ILE A 240 -39.43 -51.94 -36.44
N SER A 241 -38.36 -52.62 -36.02
CA SER A 241 -38.23 -54.09 -36.09
C SER A 241 -39.35 -54.84 -35.37
N GLN A 242 -39.98 -54.21 -34.38
CA GLN A 242 -41.10 -54.78 -33.61
C GLN A 242 -42.47 -54.50 -34.25
N GLY A 243 -42.51 -54.04 -35.51
CA GLY A 243 -43.74 -53.87 -36.30
C GLY A 243 -44.66 -52.73 -35.83
N LYS A 244 -44.10 -51.72 -35.13
CA LYS A 244 -44.85 -50.54 -34.67
C LYS A 244 -44.23 -49.26 -35.27
N PRO A 245 -45.03 -48.35 -35.83
CA PRO A 245 -44.53 -47.21 -36.62
C PRO A 245 -43.79 -46.17 -35.76
N PHE A 246 -44.22 -45.97 -34.51
CA PHE A 246 -43.63 -44.98 -33.59
C PHE A 246 -42.73 -45.63 -32.54
N ALA A 247 -42.08 -46.74 -32.91
CA ALA A 247 -41.21 -47.49 -32.02
C ALA A 247 -39.75 -47.01 -32.05
N PHE A 248 -39.12 -47.18 -30.91
CA PHE A 248 -37.72 -46.87 -30.66
C PHE A 248 -37.16 -47.85 -29.62
N LYS A 249 -35.84 -47.99 -29.59
CA LYS A 249 -35.14 -48.77 -28.58
C LYS A 249 -34.29 -47.88 -27.68
N LEU A 250 -34.20 -48.27 -26.42
CA LEU A 250 -33.22 -47.80 -25.45
C LEU A 250 -32.35 -49.00 -25.08
N VAL A 251 -31.09 -48.98 -25.50
CA VAL A 251 -30.09 -49.99 -25.19
C VAL A 251 -29.36 -49.55 -23.94
N THR A 252 -29.36 -50.40 -22.91
CA THR A 252 -28.52 -50.27 -21.71
C THR A 252 -27.62 -51.51 -21.62
N THR A 253 -26.59 -51.44 -20.78
CA THR A 253 -25.61 -52.51 -20.51
C THR A 253 -26.31 -53.82 -20.14
N ASN A 254 -27.37 -53.74 -19.33
CA ASN A 254 -28.07 -54.91 -18.84
C ASN A 254 -29.25 -55.34 -19.73
N ARG A 255 -29.80 -54.43 -20.55
CA ARG A 255 -31.05 -54.70 -21.28
C ARG A 255 -31.34 -53.71 -22.41
N THR A 256 -31.94 -54.22 -23.49
CA THR A 256 -32.65 -53.39 -24.46
C THR A 256 -34.14 -53.25 -24.14
N TYR A 257 -34.63 -52.02 -24.05
CA TYR A 257 -36.03 -51.65 -23.93
C TYR A 257 -36.58 -51.28 -25.31
N PHE A 258 -37.54 -52.06 -25.80
CA PHE A 258 -38.33 -51.68 -26.98
C PHE A 258 -39.56 -50.91 -26.53
N LEU A 259 -39.68 -49.67 -27.00
CA LEU A 259 -40.66 -48.68 -26.59
C LEU A 259 -41.42 -48.18 -27.82
N CYS A 260 -42.68 -47.76 -27.65
CA CYS A 260 -43.47 -47.16 -28.71
C CYS A 260 -44.32 -46.03 -28.17
N ALA A 261 -44.21 -44.86 -28.80
CA ALA A 261 -44.99 -43.67 -28.50
C ALA A 261 -46.36 -43.70 -29.20
N THR A 262 -47.22 -42.73 -28.90
CA THR A 262 -48.55 -42.66 -29.53
C THR A 262 -48.51 -42.02 -30.92
N ASN A 263 -47.52 -41.16 -31.16
CA ASN A 263 -47.32 -40.45 -32.42
C ASN A 263 -45.82 -40.15 -32.66
N GLU A 264 -45.52 -39.61 -33.84
CA GLU A 264 -44.15 -39.30 -34.27
C GLU A 264 -43.49 -38.20 -33.41
N ASP A 265 -44.25 -37.20 -32.99
CA ASP A 265 -43.73 -36.07 -32.21
C ASP A 265 -43.33 -36.51 -30.79
N GLU A 266 -44.15 -37.35 -30.16
CA GLU A 266 -43.80 -37.98 -28.88
C GLU A 266 -42.58 -38.88 -29.01
N LYS A 267 -42.48 -39.69 -30.07
CA LYS A 267 -41.29 -40.52 -30.32
C LYS A 267 -40.05 -39.63 -30.42
N ARG A 268 -40.11 -38.57 -31.24
CA ARG A 268 -39.02 -37.62 -31.44
C ARG A 268 -38.63 -36.95 -30.13
N ARG A 269 -39.61 -36.53 -29.32
CA ARG A 269 -39.41 -35.93 -28.01
C ARG A 269 -38.68 -36.88 -27.06
N TRP A 270 -39.15 -38.12 -26.91
CA TRP A 270 -38.51 -39.12 -26.04
C TRP A 270 -37.08 -39.44 -26.47
N ILE A 271 -36.84 -39.68 -27.76
CA ILE A 271 -35.48 -39.92 -28.28
C ILE A 271 -34.58 -38.71 -28.03
N SER A 272 -35.06 -37.51 -28.33
CA SER A 272 -34.28 -36.27 -28.18
C SER A 272 -33.88 -36.03 -26.73
N VAL A 273 -34.81 -36.19 -25.78
CA VAL A 273 -34.54 -35.98 -24.36
C VAL A 273 -33.52 -37.01 -23.87
N LEU A 274 -33.74 -38.31 -24.11
CA LEU A 274 -32.84 -39.34 -23.61
C LEU A 274 -31.42 -39.25 -24.21
N ARG A 275 -31.29 -38.93 -25.51
CA ARG A 275 -29.98 -38.73 -26.15
C ARG A 275 -29.23 -37.51 -25.60
N ARG A 276 -29.90 -36.36 -25.54
CA ARG A 276 -29.32 -35.08 -25.07
C ARG A 276 -28.64 -35.26 -23.72
N TRP A 277 -29.32 -35.89 -22.79
CA TRP A 277 -28.82 -36.06 -21.42
C TRP A 277 -27.69 -37.08 -21.32
N PHE A 278 -27.72 -38.14 -22.13
CA PHE A 278 -26.61 -39.08 -22.20
C PHE A 278 -25.32 -38.43 -22.75
N GLU A 279 -25.42 -37.67 -23.84
CA GLU A 279 -24.28 -36.97 -24.45
C GLU A 279 -23.65 -35.93 -23.51
N VAL A 280 -24.49 -35.17 -22.79
CA VAL A 280 -24.03 -34.17 -21.82
C VAL A 280 -23.25 -34.85 -20.69
N ASN A 281 -23.77 -35.92 -20.09
CA ASN A 281 -23.08 -36.62 -19.00
C ASN A 281 -21.75 -37.24 -19.43
N LYS A 282 -21.69 -37.84 -20.63
CA LYS A 282 -20.44 -38.39 -21.17
C LYS A 282 -19.34 -37.33 -21.25
N SER A 283 -19.68 -36.12 -21.69
CA SER A 283 -18.73 -34.99 -21.78
C SER A 283 -18.24 -34.47 -20.42
N TYR A 284 -18.99 -34.70 -19.34
CA TYR A 284 -18.60 -34.35 -17.97
C TYR A 284 -17.72 -35.41 -17.31
N LEU A 285 -17.88 -36.68 -17.67
CA LEU A 285 -17.09 -37.79 -17.12
C LEU A 285 -15.76 -38.00 -17.87
N ASP A 286 -15.67 -37.58 -19.14
CA ASP A 286 -14.44 -37.65 -19.95
C ASP A 286 -13.44 -36.50 -19.68
N LYS A 287 -13.70 -35.61 -18.70
CA LYS A 287 -12.81 -34.52 -18.25
C LYS A 287 -12.26 -34.77 -16.86
#